data_AF-A0A947RQM3-F1
#
_entry.id   AF-A0A947RQM3-F1
#
_cell.length_a   1.000
_cell.length_b   1.000
_cell.length_c   1.000
_cell.angle_alpha   90.00
_cell.angle_beta   90.00
_cell.angle_gamma   90.00
#
_symmetry.space_group_name_H-M   'P 1'
#
loop_
_entity.id
_entity.type
_entity.pdbx_description
1 polymer ?
#
loop_
_entity_poly.entity_id
_entity_poly.type
_entity_poly.pdbx_seq_one_letter_code
_entity_poly.pdbx_strand_id
1 'polypeptide(L)'
;MKRNGLRALGLASCVVALFSIFGMAVNLDGIVANELIEEISNAAGLNLVDQYIANYTVEELTDLAARGLTPGIKLAADRALFKINGGIIPLIGLGDDALLALAAAGDQDAADAYVFTKRAANKNPAAVEASIAAATADTVKIAFGKLLGGFYGPGSPTGMKTEAELLVLVKGEDLGIRVAAATALTTYWILGSDLTIAQVEAKILGVTLAFPELAAAYQGYLAYLYSL
;
A
#
# COMPACT_ATOMS: atom_id res chain seq x y z
N MET A 1 -2.57 18.93 -31.06
CA MET A 1 -2.29 17.47 -31.14
C MET A 1 -1.80 16.99 -29.78
N LYS A 2 -2.21 15.79 -29.38
CA LYS A 2 -2.48 15.36 -28.00
C LYS A 2 -1.21 15.09 -27.16
N ARG A 3 -1.11 15.70 -25.96
CA ARG A 3 -0.15 15.32 -24.89
C ARG A 3 -0.27 13.84 -24.46
N ASN A 4 -1.37 13.19 -24.82
CA ASN A 4 -1.62 11.77 -24.57
C ASN A 4 -0.77 10.84 -25.45
N GLY A 5 -0.17 11.34 -26.55
CA GLY A 5 0.66 10.53 -27.44
C GLY A 5 2.06 10.24 -26.90
N LEU A 6 2.63 11.14 -26.09
CA LEU A 6 4.01 10.99 -25.62
C LEU A 6 4.14 10.04 -24.42
N ARG A 7 3.10 9.98 -23.56
CA ARG A 7 3.04 8.99 -22.46
C ARG A 7 2.75 7.58 -22.98
N ALA A 8 1.98 7.45 -24.07
CA ALA A 8 1.73 6.17 -24.72
C ALA A 8 2.98 5.61 -25.45
N LEU A 9 3.88 6.49 -25.92
CA LEU A 9 5.14 6.07 -26.55
C LEU A 9 6.21 5.64 -25.54
N GLY A 10 6.24 6.22 -24.33
CA GLY A 10 7.11 5.76 -23.23
C GLY A 10 6.73 4.38 -22.68
N LEU A 11 5.44 4.03 -22.72
CA LEU A 11 4.91 2.72 -22.33
C LEU A 11 5.27 1.59 -23.32
N ALA A 12 5.68 1.91 -24.55
CA ALA A 12 5.99 0.91 -25.59
C ALA A 12 7.49 0.55 -25.66
N SER A 13 8.39 1.41 -25.17
CA SER A 13 9.85 1.16 -25.21
C SER A 13 10.42 0.65 -23.88
N CYS A 14 9.72 0.84 -22.76
CA CYS A 14 9.99 0.08 -21.55
C CYS A 14 9.17 -1.21 -21.61
N VAL A 15 9.61 -2.13 -22.47
CA VAL A 15 9.38 -3.55 -22.22
C VAL A 15 10.03 -3.80 -20.87
N VAL A 16 9.25 -3.62 -19.81
CA VAL A 16 9.53 -4.12 -18.47
C VAL A 16 9.95 -5.55 -18.70
N ALA A 17 11.21 -5.84 -18.42
CA ALA A 17 11.66 -7.20 -18.31
C ALA A 17 10.82 -7.78 -17.17
N LEU A 18 9.67 -8.37 -17.51
CA LEU A 18 8.90 -9.22 -16.62
C LEU A 18 9.88 -10.30 -16.16
N PHE A 19 10.45 -10.15 -14.96
CA PHE A 19 11.44 -11.06 -14.37
C PHE A 19 10.80 -12.40 -13.94
N SER A 20 9.63 -12.74 -14.49
CA SER A 20 8.93 -13.98 -14.27
C SER A 20 9.48 -15.08 -15.20
N ILE A 21 10.72 -15.53 -14.96
CA ILE A 21 11.22 -16.78 -15.53
C ILE A 21 10.90 -17.89 -14.53
N PHE A 22 10.00 -18.80 -14.93
CA PHE A 22 9.62 -20.00 -14.21
C PHE A 22 10.85 -20.72 -13.61
N GLY A 23 10.89 -20.87 -12.28
CA GLY A 23 11.82 -21.76 -11.58
C GLY A 23 13.09 -21.15 -10.99
N MET A 24 13.26 -19.82 -11.01
CA MET A 24 14.33 -19.14 -10.26
C MET A 24 13.75 -18.23 -9.17
N ALA A 25 14.47 -18.10 -8.05
CA ALA A 25 14.11 -17.16 -6.98
C ALA A 25 13.93 -15.74 -7.54
N VAL A 26 12.88 -15.05 -7.11
CA VAL A 26 12.58 -13.68 -7.55
C VAL A 26 13.74 -12.76 -7.14
N ASN A 27 14.34 -12.08 -8.11
CA ASN A 27 15.42 -11.13 -7.84
C ASN A 27 14.85 -9.76 -7.42
N LEU A 28 14.50 -9.64 -6.14
CA LEU A 28 13.89 -8.42 -5.59
C LEU A 28 14.81 -7.20 -5.67
N ASP A 29 16.12 -7.36 -5.47
CA ASP A 29 17.10 -6.28 -5.66
C ASP A 29 17.09 -5.76 -7.10
N GLY A 30 17.00 -6.67 -8.07
CA GLY A 30 16.86 -6.34 -9.49
C GLY A 30 15.57 -5.58 -9.81
N ILE A 31 14.44 -6.00 -9.22
CA ILE A 31 13.15 -5.32 -9.39
C ILE A 31 13.21 -3.93 -8.77
N VAL A 32 13.60 -3.82 -7.51
CA VAL A 32 13.67 -2.53 -6.80
C VAL A 32 14.65 -1.57 -7.48
N ALA A 33 15.75 -2.04 -8.08
CA ALA A 33 16.68 -1.14 -8.77
C ALA A 33 16.16 -0.57 -10.10
N ASN A 34 15.20 -1.23 -10.77
CA ASN A 34 14.85 -0.93 -12.17
C ASN A 34 13.36 -0.71 -12.45
N GLU A 35 12.46 -1.19 -11.60
CA GLU A 35 11.02 -1.11 -11.82
C GLU A 35 10.47 0.29 -11.51
N LEU A 36 9.77 0.85 -12.49
CA LEU A 36 9.19 2.20 -12.44
C LEU A 36 7.68 2.18 -12.23
N ILE A 37 7.02 1.03 -12.44
CA ILE A 37 5.62 0.83 -12.05
C ILE A 37 5.61 0.82 -10.52
N GLU A 38 5.00 1.85 -9.95
CA GLU A 38 5.04 2.15 -8.52
C GLU A 38 4.63 0.94 -7.68
N GLU A 39 3.53 0.28 -8.04
CA GLU A 39 2.99 -0.84 -7.28
C GLU A 39 3.90 -2.08 -7.31
N ILE A 40 4.51 -2.41 -8.46
CA ILE A 40 5.42 -3.56 -8.57
C ILE A 40 6.73 -3.26 -7.82
N SER A 41 7.25 -2.05 -8.00
CA SER A 41 8.46 -1.58 -7.32
C SER A 41 8.29 -1.56 -5.80
N ASN A 42 7.16 -1.03 -5.32
CA ASN A 42 6.82 -0.98 -3.90
C ASN A 42 6.61 -2.38 -3.30
N ALA A 43 5.96 -3.31 -4.03
CA ALA A 43 5.79 -4.69 -3.57
C ALA A 43 7.14 -5.38 -3.27
N ALA A 44 8.13 -5.15 -4.13
CA ALA A 44 9.48 -5.66 -3.90
C ALA A 44 10.18 -4.90 -2.76
N GLY A 45 10.05 -3.57 -2.71
CA GLY A 45 10.62 -2.75 -1.64
C GLY A 45 10.17 -3.14 -0.23
N LEU A 46 8.88 -3.49 -0.06
CA LEU A 46 8.33 -3.99 1.21
C LEU A 46 9.02 -5.27 1.71
N ASN A 47 9.51 -6.12 0.80
CA ASN A 47 10.20 -7.36 1.14
C ASN A 47 11.70 -7.15 1.44
N LEU A 48 12.27 -5.98 1.11
CA LEU A 48 13.69 -5.68 1.31
C LEU A 48 13.97 -4.86 2.57
N VAL A 49 12.96 -4.49 3.36
CA VAL A 49 13.12 -3.61 4.53
C VAL A 49 14.20 -4.09 5.50
N ASP A 50 14.21 -5.38 5.85
CA ASP A 50 15.20 -5.93 6.80
C ASP A 50 16.61 -5.96 6.22
N GLN A 51 16.74 -6.22 4.91
CA GLN A 51 18.01 -6.12 4.20
C GLN A 51 18.52 -4.67 4.17
N TYR A 52 17.63 -3.70 4.01
CA TYR A 52 18.00 -2.28 4.04
C TYR A 52 18.49 -1.85 5.43
N ILE A 53 17.84 -2.32 6.50
CA ILE A 53 18.30 -2.10 7.87
C ILE A 53 19.69 -2.70 8.11
N ALA A 54 19.97 -3.88 7.55
CA ALA A 54 21.26 -4.55 7.71
C ALA A 54 22.41 -3.90 6.93
N ASN A 55 22.11 -3.29 5.78
CA ASN A 55 23.11 -2.88 4.80
C ASN A 55 23.38 -1.38 4.71
N TYR A 56 22.49 -0.53 5.24
CA TYR A 56 22.62 0.92 5.16
C TYR A 56 22.55 1.59 6.53
N THR A 57 23.28 2.69 6.66
CA THR A 57 23.22 3.58 7.83
C THR A 57 21.96 4.45 7.81
N VAL A 58 21.62 5.07 8.95
CA VAL A 58 20.49 6.00 9.05
C VAL A 58 20.61 7.19 8.08
N GLU A 59 21.83 7.70 7.87
CA GLU A 59 22.08 8.79 6.93
C GLU A 59 21.84 8.35 5.47
N GLU A 60 22.36 7.19 5.08
CA GLU A 60 22.14 6.62 3.75
C GLU A 60 20.67 6.28 3.51
N LEU A 61 19.98 5.71 4.50
CA LEU A 61 18.54 5.44 4.40
C LEU A 61 17.73 6.73 4.27
N THR A 62 18.11 7.79 4.99
CA THR A 62 17.46 9.12 4.85
C THR A 62 17.63 9.65 3.42
N ASP A 63 18.81 9.45 2.85
CA ASP A 63 19.08 9.86 1.48
C ASP A 63 18.28 9.04 0.45
N LEU A 64 18.26 7.71 0.61
CA LEU A 64 17.52 6.80 -0.26
C LEU A 64 16.01 7.01 -0.17
N ALA A 65 15.45 7.31 1.01
CA ALA A 65 14.05 7.63 1.18
C ALA A 65 13.66 8.90 0.41
N ALA A 66 14.52 9.93 0.43
CA ALA A 66 14.26 11.20 -0.26
C ALA A 66 14.53 11.12 -1.78
N ARG A 67 15.62 10.46 -2.18
CA ARG A 67 16.22 10.57 -3.52
C ARG A 67 16.45 9.24 -4.23
N GLY A 68 15.98 8.13 -3.67
CA GLY A 68 16.07 6.80 -4.30
C GLY A 68 15.55 6.80 -5.73
N LEU A 69 16.20 6.02 -6.60
CA LEU A 69 15.92 6.04 -8.03
C LEU A 69 14.49 5.58 -8.36
N THR A 70 14.01 4.55 -7.67
CA THR A 70 12.70 3.93 -7.89
C THR A 70 11.78 4.11 -6.68
N PRO A 71 10.46 3.93 -6.84
CA PRO A 71 9.52 3.93 -5.73
C PRO A 71 9.87 2.88 -4.67
N GLY A 72 10.27 1.67 -5.09
CA GLY A 72 10.66 0.58 -4.19
C GLY A 72 11.85 0.92 -3.30
N ILE A 73 12.89 1.61 -3.82
CA ILE A 73 14.04 2.03 -3.01
C ILE A 73 13.59 3.02 -1.94
N LYS A 74 12.80 4.01 -2.34
CA LYS A 74 12.31 5.04 -1.42
C LYS A 74 11.47 4.42 -0.32
N LEU A 75 10.56 3.53 -0.68
CA LEU A 75 9.69 2.85 0.28
C LEU A 75 10.48 1.93 1.22
N ALA A 76 11.40 1.11 0.69
CA ALA A 76 12.23 0.23 1.51
C ALA A 76 13.05 1.02 2.54
N ALA A 77 13.67 2.13 2.11
CA ALA A 77 14.45 2.99 2.97
C ALA A 77 13.60 3.72 4.01
N ASP A 78 12.45 4.27 3.61
CA ASP A 78 11.50 4.94 4.50
C ASP A 78 10.94 3.98 5.57
N ARG A 79 10.54 2.77 5.18
CA ARG A 79 10.05 1.75 6.12
C ARG A 79 11.17 1.20 7.01
N ALA A 80 12.41 1.14 6.53
CA ALA A 80 13.58 0.80 7.35
C ALA A 80 13.82 1.86 8.43
N LEU A 81 13.79 3.16 8.08
CA LEU A 81 13.88 4.27 9.03
C LEU A 81 12.74 4.20 10.06
N PHE A 82 11.50 3.96 9.61
CA PHE A 82 10.35 3.78 10.50
C PHE A 82 10.61 2.69 11.53
N LYS A 83 11.11 1.52 11.12
CA LYS A 83 11.41 0.40 12.03
C LYS A 83 12.58 0.71 12.98
N ILE A 84 13.65 1.34 12.50
CA ILE A 84 14.80 1.77 13.32
C ILE A 84 14.36 2.76 14.41
N ASN A 85 13.47 3.68 14.07
CA ASN A 85 12.97 4.70 14.98
C ASN A 85 11.89 4.20 15.96
N GLY A 86 11.64 2.89 16.05
CA GLY A 86 10.66 2.31 16.98
C GLY A 86 9.22 2.24 16.44
N GLY A 87 9.05 2.46 15.14
CA GLY A 87 7.77 2.34 14.44
C GLY A 87 6.70 3.27 14.99
N ILE A 88 5.54 2.72 15.28
CA ILE A 88 4.36 3.48 15.72
C ILE A 88 4.45 3.93 17.20
N ILE A 89 5.34 3.34 18.01
CA ILE A 89 5.39 3.55 19.47
C ILE A 89 5.68 5.01 19.86
N PRO A 90 6.65 5.72 19.25
CA PRO A 90 6.87 7.13 19.55
C PRO A 90 5.67 8.01 19.19
N LEU A 91 4.95 7.67 18.12
CA LEU A 91 3.81 8.45 17.62
C LEU A 91 2.61 8.34 18.55
N ILE A 92 2.29 7.15 19.07
CA ILE A 92 1.14 6.97 19.98
C ILE A 92 1.32 7.69 21.34
N GLY A 93 2.54 8.13 21.66
CA GLY A 93 2.80 8.99 22.81
C GLY A 93 2.41 10.45 22.60
N LEU A 94 2.15 10.86 21.35
CA LEU A 94 1.67 12.19 21.01
C LEU A 94 0.17 12.33 21.30
N GLY A 95 -0.26 13.56 21.60
CA GLY A 95 -1.69 13.87 21.73
C GLY A 95 -2.40 13.90 20.36
N ASP A 96 -3.72 13.73 20.37
CA ASP A 96 -4.54 13.70 19.15
C ASP A 96 -4.32 14.92 18.25
N ASP A 97 -4.25 16.13 18.83
CA ASP A 97 -4.07 17.37 18.06
C ASP A 97 -2.75 17.37 17.29
N ALA A 98 -1.67 16.85 17.90
CA ALA A 98 -0.36 16.75 17.25
C ALA A 98 -0.38 15.71 16.13
N LEU A 99 -1.00 14.56 16.36
CA LEU A 99 -1.14 13.51 15.35
C LEU A 99 -1.99 13.98 14.16
N LEU A 100 -3.09 14.68 14.42
CA LEU A 100 -3.96 15.22 13.38
C LEU A 100 -3.26 16.33 12.59
N ALA A 101 -2.44 17.16 13.23
CA ALA A 101 -1.64 18.16 12.54
C ALA A 101 -0.61 17.53 11.59
N LEU A 102 0.11 16.49 12.04
CA LEU A 102 1.04 15.73 11.20
C LEU A 102 0.31 15.01 10.06
N ALA A 103 -0.80 14.35 10.36
CA ALA A 103 -1.63 13.68 9.36
C ALA A 103 -2.14 14.66 8.29
N ALA A 104 -2.58 15.85 8.69
CA ALA A 104 -3.00 16.91 7.76
C ALA A 104 -1.84 17.44 6.90
N ALA A 105 -0.59 17.34 7.38
CA ALA A 105 0.61 17.64 6.61
C ALA A 105 1.04 16.50 5.66
N GLY A 106 0.32 15.37 5.66
CA GLY A 106 0.58 14.22 4.79
C GLY A 106 1.28 13.04 5.46
N ASP A 107 1.53 13.11 6.78
CA ASP A 107 2.15 12.00 7.52
C ASP A 107 1.16 10.85 7.74
N GLN A 108 1.30 9.79 6.94
CA GLN A 108 0.42 8.62 7.01
C GLN A 108 0.65 7.80 8.29
N ASP A 109 1.87 7.78 8.84
CA ASP A 109 2.19 7.02 10.05
C ASP A 109 1.57 7.69 11.29
N ALA A 110 1.54 9.02 11.31
CA ALA A 110 0.80 9.78 12.33
C ALA A 110 -0.72 9.53 12.24
N ALA A 111 -1.27 9.43 11.04
CA ALA A 111 -2.69 9.09 10.84
C ALA A 111 -3.01 7.66 11.32
N ASP A 112 -2.15 6.70 11.00
CA ASP A 112 -2.29 5.31 11.46
C ASP A 112 -2.18 5.23 13.00
N ALA A 113 -1.27 6.01 13.61
CA ALA A 113 -1.14 6.14 15.06
C ALA A 113 -2.40 6.74 15.71
N TYR A 114 -2.95 7.80 15.13
CA TYR A 114 -4.22 8.40 15.58
C TYR A 114 -5.35 7.38 15.55
N VAL A 115 -5.55 6.68 14.43
CA VAL A 115 -6.62 5.67 14.33
C VAL A 115 -6.40 4.53 15.32
N PHE A 116 -5.15 4.13 15.58
CA PHE A 116 -4.83 3.15 16.60
C PHE A 116 -5.28 3.59 18.00
N THR A 117 -5.13 4.87 18.38
CA THR A 117 -5.65 5.38 19.67
C THR A 117 -7.18 5.40 19.71
N LYS A 118 -7.85 5.53 18.56
CA LYS A 118 -9.32 5.53 18.43
C LYS A 118 -9.98 4.16 18.27
N ARG A 119 -9.22 3.07 18.26
CA ARG A 119 -9.75 1.70 18.07
C ARG A 119 -10.87 1.33 19.07
N ALA A 120 -10.83 1.85 20.30
CA ALA A 120 -11.83 1.55 21.32
C ALA A 120 -13.22 2.12 20.99
N ALA A 121 -13.29 3.23 20.25
CA ALA A 121 -14.54 3.83 19.78
C ALA A 121 -15.03 3.21 18.45
N ASN A 122 -14.14 2.49 17.74
CA ASN A 122 -14.34 2.00 16.38
C ASN A 122 -14.40 0.46 16.34
N LYS A 123 -15.30 -0.12 17.12
CA LYS A 123 -15.42 -1.59 17.30
C LYS A 123 -16.30 -2.30 16.27
N ASN A 124 -16.95 -1.57 15.38
CA ASN A 124 -17.83 -2.12 14.36
C ASN A 124 -17.76 -1.30 13.07
N PRO A 125 -18.16 -1.87 11.92
CA PRO A 125 -18.05 -1.21 10.62
C PRO A 125 -18.73 0.16 10.55
N ALA A 126 -19.96 0.27 11.06
CA ALA A 126 -20.73 1.51 10.99
C ALA A 126 -20.06 2.67 11.76
N ALA A 127 -19.42 2.37 12.90
CA ALA A 127 -18.65 3.38 13.64
C ALA A 127 -17.42 3.87 12.86
N VAL A 128 -16.73 2.95 12.15
CA VAL A 128 -15.59 3.32 11.31
C VAL A 128 -16.04 4.11 10.09
N GLU A 129 -17.13 3.71 9.43
CA GLU A 129 -17.73 4.44 8.30
C GLU A 129 -18.14 5.87 8.70
N ALA A 130 -18.73 6.04 9.88
CA ALA A 130 -19.02 7.38 10.43
C ALA A 130 -17.74 8.20 10.68
N SER A 131 -16.67 7.56 11.16
CA SER A 131 -15.38 8.22 11.37
C SER A 131 -14.70 8.61 10.06
N ILE A 132 -14.81 7.79 9.00
CA ILE A 132 -14.35 8.13 7.64
C ILE A 132 -15.09 9.36 7.12
N ALA A 133 -16.42 9.39 7.25
CA ALA A 133 -17.24 10.51 6.79
C ALA A 133 -16.93 11.82 7.55
N ALA A 134 -16.54 11.74 8.82
CA ALA A 134 -16.16 12.88 9.64
C ALA A 134 -14.71 13.36 9.39
N ALA A 135 -13.84 12.52 8.82
CA ALA A 135 -12.44 12.85 8.61
C ALA A 135 -12.26 13.88 7.49
N THR A 136 -11.47 14.92 7.76
CA THR A 136 -11.17 15.99 6.80
C THR A 136 -9.87 15.77 6.02
N ALA A 137 -8.88 15.14 6.64
CA ALA A 137 -7.61 14.80 6.00
C ALA A 137 -7.69 13.42 5.31
N ASP A 138 -7.17 13.34 4.08
CA ASP A 138 -7.19 12.10 3.30
C ASP A 138 -6.35 10.99 3.96
N THR A 139 -5.23 11.32 4.59
CA THR A 139 -4.41 10.36 5.37
C THR A 139 -5.19 9.70 6.50
N VAL A 140 -6.08 10.45 7.17
CA VAL A 140 -6.96 9.95 8.23
C VAL A 140 -8.08 9.07 7.64
N LYS A 141 -8.64 9.44 6.49
CA LYS A 141 -9.60 8.57 5.76
C LYS A 141 -8.96 7.25 5.34
N ILE A 142 -7.73 7.29 4.83
CA ILE A 142 -6.94 6.10 4.48
C ILE A 142 -6.73 5.23 5.72
N ALA A 143 -6.31 5.81 6.84
CA ALA A 143 -6.06 5.08 8.09
C ALA A 143 -7.32 4.39 8.62
N PHE A 144 -8.47 5.09 8.65
CA PHE A 144 -9.75 4.46 9.00
C PHE A 144 -10.22 3.44 7.96
N GLY A 145 -9.93 3.67 6.68
CA GLY A 145 -10.17 2.70 5.61
C GLY A 145 -9.43 1.39 5.84
N LYS A 146 -8.14 1.43 6.22
CA LYS A 146 -7.37 0.24 6.60
C LYS A 146 -8.03 -0.51 7.76
N LEU A 147 -8.48 0.21 8.78
CA LEU A 147 -9.21 -0.38 9.92
C LEU A 147 -10.53 -1.04 9.47
N LEU A 148 -11.30 -0.37 8.61
CA LEU A 148 -12.55 -0.89 8.06
C LEU A 148 -12.32 -2.12 7.19
N GLY A 149 -11.21 -2.17 6.45
CA GLY A 149 -10.80 -3.33 5.65
C GLY A 149 -10.69 -4.60 6.48
N GLY A 150 -10.26 -4.51 7.75
CA GLY A 150 -10.24 -5.63 8.69
C GLY A 150 -11.64 -6.20 9.00
N PHE A 151 -12.69 -5.37 8.96
CA PHE A 151 -14.07 -5.85 9.09
C PHE A 151 -14.65 -6.40 7.79
N TYR A 152 -14.23 -5.85 6.65
CA TYR A 152 -14.73 -6.27 5.34
C TYR A 152 -14.10 -7.57 4.85
N GLY A 153 -12.89 -7.90 5.34
CA GLY A 153 -12.12 -9.08 4.96
C GLY A 153 -12.76 -10.42 5.34
N PRO A 154 -12.30 -11.51 4.70
CA PRO A 154 -12.81 -12.85 4.93
C PRO A 154 -12.56 -13.30 6.37
N GLY A 155 -13.54 -13.97 6.97
CA GLY A 155 -13.48 -14.46 8.36
C GLY A 155 -13.88 -13.42 9.42
N SER A 156 -14.21 -12.19 9.01
CA SER A 156 -14.79 -11.21 9.93
C SER A 156 -16.21 -11.64 10.35
N PRO A 157 -16.55 -11.63 11.65
CA PRO A 157 -17.89 -11.96 12.13
C PRO A 157 -18.91 -10.85 11.84
N THR A 158 -18.46 -9.64 11.48
CA THR A 158 -19.33 -8.48 11.27
C THR A 158 -18.85 -7.64 10.09
N GLY A 159 -19.76 -7.32 9.16
CA GLY A 159 -19.46 -6.45 8.03
C GLY A 159 -18.63 -7.08 6.92
N MET A 160 -18.38 -8.39 6.95
CA MET A 160 -17.71 -9.10 5.86
C MET A 160 -18.45 -8.85 4.54
N LYS A 161 -17.69 -8.58 3.49
CA LYS A 161 -18.20 -8.42 2.13
C LYS A 161 -17.66 -9.52 1.23
N THR A 162 -18.39 -9.83 0.17
CA THR A 162 -17.90 -10.73 -0.88
C THR A 162 -16.86 -10.05 -1.76
N GLU A 163 -16.01 -10.82 -2.43
CA GLU A 163 -15.04 -10.29 -3.39
C GLU A 163 -15.72 -9.43 -4.48
N ALA A 164 -16.88 -9.85 -4.99
CA ALA A 164 -17.63 -9.10 -5.99
C ALA A 164 -18.09 -7.72 -5.49
N GLU A 165 -18.57 -7.63 -4.25
CA GLU A 165 -18.93 -6.35 -3.63
C GLU A 165 -17.70 -5.45 -3.45
N LEU A 166 -16.58 -6.03 -3.02
CA LEU A 166 -15.34 -5.28 -2.82
C LEU A 166 -14.78 -4.72 -4.15
N LEU A 167 -14.88 -5.48 -5.24
CA LEU A 167 -14.48 -5.03 -6.58
C LEU A 167 -15.34 -3.86 -7.11
N VAL A 168 -16.56 -3.71 -6.62
CA VAL A 168 -17.39 -2.52 -6.87
C VAL A 168 -16.95 -1.36 -5.99
N LEU A 169 -16.81 -1.60 -4.68
CA LEU A 169 -16.49 -0.56 -3.70
C LEU A 169 -15.12 0.08 -3.93
N VAL A 170 -14.12 -0.70 -4.33
CA VAL A 170 -12.76 -0.19 -4.61
C VAL A 170 -12.71 0.79 -5.80
N LYS A 171 -13.80 0.90 -6.57
CA LYS A 171 -13.94 1.84 -7.69
C LYS A 171 -14.91 3.00 -7.38
N GLY A 172 -15.38 3.08 -6.14
CA GLY A 172 -16.34 4.08 -5.67
C GLY A 172 -15.72 5.46 -5.41
N GLU A 173 -16.53 6.42 -4.98
CA GLU A 173 -16.10 7.82 -4.82
C GLU A 173 -15.39 8.08 -3.48
N ASP A 174 -15.77 7.39 -2.40
CA ASP A 174 -15.20 7.62 -1.07
C ASP A 174 -13.85 6.94 -0.89
N LEU A 175 -12.81 7.74 -0.58
CA LEU A 175 -11.43 7.27 -0.42
C LEU A 175 -11.29 6.22 0.70
N GLY A 176 -11.89 6.45 1.87
CA GLY A 176 -11.77 5.51 2.98
C GLY A 176 -12.45 4.17 2.66
N ILE A 177 -13.59 4.21 1.96
CA ILE A 177 -14.28 3.00 1.50
C ILE A 177 -13.48 2.27 0.42
N ARG A 178 -12.87 2.99 -0.53
CA ARG A 178 -11.99 2.36 -1.54
C ARG A 178 -10.80 1.65 -0.88
N VAL A 179 -10.16 2.30 0.09
CA VAL A 179 -9.02 1.71 0.84
C VAL A 179 -9.44 0.50 1.66
N ALA A 180 -10.62 0.55 2.30
CA ALA A 180 -11.18 -0.59 3.01
C ALA A 180 -11.40 -1.78 2.08
N ALA A 181 -11.97 -1.51 0.90
CA ALA A 181 -12.20 -2.54 -0.11
C ALA A 181 -10.88 -3.14 -0.63
N ALA A 182 -9.89 -2.30 -0.91
CA ALA A 182 -8.56 -2.74 -1.34
C ALA A 182 -7.88 -3.64 -0.30
N THR A 183 -7.90 -3.23 0.97
CA THR A 183 -7.29 -3.98 2.08
C THR A 183 -7.95 -5.36 2.25
N ALA A 184 -9.29 -5.41 2.14
CA ALA A 184 -10.04 -6.67 2.19
C ALA A 184 -9.76 -7.56 0.97
N LEU A 185 -9.66 -6.98 -0.24
CA LEU A 185 -9.32 -7.72 -1.47
C LEU A 185 -7.95 -8.39 -1.38
N THR A 186 -6.93 -7.68 -0.89
CA THR A 186 -5.61 -8.27 -0.64
C THR A 186 -5.72 -9.51 0.23
N THR A 187 -6.47 -9.42 1.33
CA THR A 187 -6.66 -10.56 2.25
C THR A 187 -7.40 -11.72 1.56
N TYR A 188 -8.44 -11.42 0.79
CA TYR A 188 -9.16 -12.43 -0.01
C TYR A 188 -8.22 -13.20 -0.95
N TRP A 189 -7.36 -12.49 -1.67
CA TRP A 189 -6.46 -13.11 -2.63
C TRP A 189 -5.34 -13.90 -1.95
N ILE A 190 -4.80 -13.42 -0.83
CA ILE A 190 -3.83 -14.19 -0.04
C ILE A 190 -4.41 -15.55 0.39
N LEU A 191 -5.69 -15.61 0.76
CA LEU A 191 -6.32 -16.83 1.26
C LEU A 191 -6.79 -17.80 0.18
N GLY A 192 -7.09 -17.33 -1.04
CA GLY A 192 -7.81 -18.16 -2.01
C GLY A 192 -7.53 -17.91 -3.48
N SER A 193 -6.68 -16.96 -3.85
CA SER A 193 -6.30 -16.74 -5.25
C SER A 193 -5.16 -17.67 -5.67
N ASP A 194 -5.23 -18.15 -6.91
CA ASP A 194 -4.23 -18.97 -7.59
C ASP A 194 -3.42 -18.18 -8.64
N LEU A 195 -3.57 -16.86 -8.67
CA LEU A 195 -2.84 -15.99 -9.60
C LEU A 195 -1.33 -16.05 -9.36
N THR A 196 -0.60 -16.19 -10.46
CA THR A 196 0.87 -16.10 -10.50
C THR A 196 1.35 -14.65 -10.44
N ILE A 197 2.64 -14.44 -10.09
CA ILE A 197 3.31 -13.12 -10.11
C ILE A 197 3.02 -12.38 -11.42
N ALA A 198 3.30 -13.00 -12.57
CA ALA A 198 3.09 -12.39 -13.88
C ALA A 198 1.63 -11.99 -14.14
N GLN A 199 0.66 -12.79 -13.67
CA GLN A 199 -0.75 -12.44 -13.78
C GLN A 199 -1.11 -11.24 -12.90
N VAL A 200 -0.56 -11.15 -11.69
CA VAL A 200 -0.78 -10.00 -10.80
C VAL A 200 -0.14 -8.73 -11.35
N GLU A 201 1.08 -8.80 -11.86
CA GLU A 201 1.76 -7.68 -12.55
C GLU A 201 0.93 -7.17 -13.73
N ALA A 202 0.38 -8.08 -14.55
CA ALA A 202 -0.50 -7.72 -15.65
C ALA A 202 -1.81 -7.07 -15.16
N LYS A 203 -2.37 -7.49 -14.02
CA LYS A 203 -3.54 -6.86 -13.40
C LYS A 203 -3.22 -5.44 -12.93
N ILE A 204 -2.08 -5.23 -12.27
CA ILE A 204 -1.61 -3.90 -11.84
C ILE A 204 -1.54 -2.94 -13.03
N LEU A 205 -0.89 -3.35 -14.12
CA LEU A 205 -0.77 -2.58 -15.34
C LEU A 205 -2.13 -2.16 -15.92
N GLY A 206 -3.12 -3.04 -15.81
CA GLY A 206 -4.48 -2.78 -16.31
C GLY A 206 -5.27 -1.76 -15.48
N VAL A 207 -4.87 -1.47 -14.24
CA VAL A 207 -5.69 -0.67 -13.29
C VAL A 207 -4.98 0.51 -12.64
N THR A 208 -3.64 0.54 -12.58
CA THR A 208 -2.85 1.58 -11.85
C THR A 208 -3.29 3.02 -12.14
N LEU A 209 -3.56 3.38 -13.40
CA LEU A 209 -3.96 4.74 -13.76
C LEU A 209 -5.45 5.07 -13.53
N ALA A 210 -6.30 4.07 -13.40
CA ALA A 210 -7.76 4.23 -13.34
C ALA A 210 -8.32 3.99 -11.94
N PHE A 211 -7.75 3.04 -11.22
CA PHE A 211 -8.23 2.57 -9.92
C PHE A 211 -7.03 2.33 -8.99
N PRO A 212 -6.44 3.40 -8.42
CA PRO A 212 -5.20 3.29 -7.66
C PRO A 212 -5.32 2.40 -6.42
N GLU A 213 -6.46 2.40 -5.72
CA GLU A 213 -6.66 1.50 -4.58
C GLU A 213 -6.80 0.04 -5.00
N LEU A 214 -7.35 -0.25 -6.20
CA LEU A 214 -7.35 -1.61 -6.74
C LEU A 214 -5.94 -2.06 -7.14
N ALA A 215 -5.13 -1.14 -7.68
CA ALA A 215 -3.72 -1.40 -7.94
C ALA A 215 -2.95 -1.69 -6.64
N ALA A 216 -3.22 -0.92 -5.58
CA ALA A 216 -2.65 -1.14 -4.25
C ALA A 216 -3.08 -2.48 -3.63
N ALA A 217 -4.30 -2.95 -3.90
CA ALA A 217 -4.72 -4.30 -3.50
C ALA A 217 -3.85 -5.38 -4.16
N TYR A 218 -3.63 -5.26 -5.48
CA TYR A 218 -2.74 -6.16 -6.21
C TYR A 218 -1.27 -6.02 -5.79
N GLN A 219 -0.78 -4.82 -5.46
CA GLN A 219 0.52 -4.60 -4.86
C GLN A 219 0.68 -5.41 -3.57
N GLY A 220 -0.31 -5.34 -2.66
CA GLY A 220 -0.26 -6.08 -1.40
C GLY A 220 -0.20 -7.59 -1.62
N TYR A 221 -0.98 -8.10 -2.57
CA TYR A 221 -0.95 -9.52 -2.92
C TYR A 221 0.36 -9.93 -3.61
N LEU A 222 0.90 -9.08 -4.49
CA LEU A 222 2.19 -9.29 -5.12
C LEU A 222 3.33 -9.32 -4.09
N ALA A 223 3.30 -8.43 -3.09
CA ALA A 223 4.27 -8.43 -2.00
C ALA A 223 4.22 -9.74 -1.21
N TYR A 224 3.03 -10.32 -1.00
CA TYR A 224 2.89 -11.65 -0.43
C TYR A 224 3.51 -12.72 -1.32
N LEU A 225 3.23 -12.73 -2.63
CA LEU A 225 3.81 -13.70 -3.56
C LEU A 225 5.35 -13.63 -3.62
N TYR A 226 5.93 -12.43 -3.48
CA TYR A 226 7.38 -12.24 -3.38
C TYR A 226 8.02 -12.76 -2.09
N SER A 227 7.21 -12.98 -1.04
CA SER A 227 7.67 -13.48 0.25
C SER A 227 7.65 -15.02 0.38
N LEU A 228 7.06 -15.71 -0.61
CA LEU A 228 6.96 -17.18 -0.66
C LEU A 228 8.26 -17.82 -1.19
#